data_AF-A0A920ISU2-F1
#
_entry.id   AF-A0A920ISU2-F1
#
_cell.length_a   1.000
_cell.length_b   1.000
_cell.length_c   1.000
_cell.angle_alpha   90.00
_cell.angle_beta   90.00
_cell.angle_gamma   90.00
#
_symmetry.space_group_name_H-M   'P 1'
#
loop_
_entity.id
_entity.type
_entity.pdbx_description
1 polymer ?
#
loop_
_entity_poly.entity_id
_entity_poly.type
_entity_poly.pdbx_seq_one_letter_code
_entity_poly.pdbx_strand_id
1 'polypeptide(L)'
;MGQKVHPTGFRLGVIKKHHASWYAKGKLFKENLIEDLKVRDFLKKKLRFSSVSSVDIERSAQNFIVNINTSRPGIIIGKKGEEIEEIKKAIEKIVTDPLRSILKRLENLT
;
A
#
# COMPACT_ATOMS: atom_id res chain seq x y z
N MET A 1 17.93 0.74 33.41
CA MET A 1 16.77 1.22 32.62
C MET A 1 17.02 0.84 31.17
N GLY A 2 16.39 -0.23 30.67
CA GLY A 2 16.74 -0.83 29.37
C GLY A 2 15.90 -0.28 28.22
N GLN A 3 16.54 0.19 27.16
CA GLN A 3 15.86 0.60 25.93
C GLN A 3 15.39 -0.65 25.16
N LYS A 4 14.08 -0.77 24.91
CA LYS A 4 13.50 -1.89 24.16
C LYS A 4 13.45 -1.55 22.66
N VAL A 5 13.92 -2.47 21.83
CA VAL A 5 13.92 -2.34 20.37
C VAL A 5 12.52 -2.62 19.80
N HIS A 6 12.16 -1.99 18.69
CA HIS A 6 10.90 -2.24 18.01
C HIS A 6 10.86 -3.68 17.44
N PRO A 7 9.90 -4.52 17.87
CA PRO A 7 9.93 -5.96 17.58
C PRO A 7 9.63 -6.29 16.11
N THR A 8 8.96 -5.41 15.36
CA THR A 8 8.77 -5.60 13.91
C THR A 8 10.08 -5.36 13.15
N GLY A 9 10.86 -4.36 13.56
CA GLY A 9 12.16 -4.07 12.95
C GLY A 9 13.16 -5.17 13.25
N PHE A 10 13.19 -5.65 14.49
CA PHE A 10 14.05 -6.74 14.92
C PHE A 10 13.81 -8.06 14.14
N ARG A 11 12.57 -8.30 13.67
CA ARG A 11 12.18 -9.53 12.95
C ARG A 11 12.13 -9.38 11.43
N LEU A 12 12.45 -8.20 10.91
CA LEU A 12 12.45 -7.91 9.48
C LEU A 12 13.53 -8.74 8.79
N GLY A 13 13.20 -9.42 7.70
CA GLY A 13 14.14 -10.27 6.93
C GLY A 13 14.35 -11.68 7.49
N VAL A 14 13.93 -11.96 8.73
CA VAL A 14 13.96 -13.32 9.31
C VAL A 14 12.59 -13.97 9.25
N ILE A 15 11.60 -13.34 9.89
CA ILE A 15 10.23 -13.88 10.00
C ILE A 15 9.21 -12.92 9.36
N LYS A 16 9.45 -11.61 9.46
CA LYS A 16 8.58 -10.57 8.89
C LYS A 16 9.12 -10.08 7.55
N LYS A 17 8.23 -9.99 6.56
CA LYS A 17 8.49 -9.38 5.26
C LYS A 17 8.36 -7.86 5.32
N HIS A 18 8.94 -7.19 4.33
CA HIS A 18 8.75 -5.76 4.13
C HIS A 18 7.33 -5.45 3.64
N HIS A 19 6.76 -4.34 4.10
CA HIS A 19 5.49 -3.80 3.60
C HIS A 19 5.61 -3.11 2.23
N ALA A 20 6.83 -2.94 1.73
CA ALA A 20 7.09 -2.42 0.39
C ALA A 20 8.14 -3.33 -0.24
N SER A 21 7.80 -3.98 -1.35
CA SER A 21 8.68 -4.91 -2.05
C SER A 21 8.89 -4.42 -3.47
N TRP A 22 9.91 -3.60 -3.64
CA TRP A 22 10.34 -3.06 -4.94
C TRP A 22 11.80 -2.64 -4.89
N TYR A 23 12.39 -2.42 -6.06
CA TYR A 23 13.77 -1.99 -6.21
C TYR A 23 13.88 -0.80 -7.15
N ALA A 24 14.67 0.21 -6.79
CA ALA A 24 15.02 1.33 -7.66
C ALA A 24 16.46 1.80 -7.35
N LYS A 25 17.14 2.37 -8.34
CA LYS A 25 18.51 2.87 -8.21
C LYS A 25 18.56 4.40 -8.16
N GLY A 26 19.44 4.95 -7.32
CA GLY A 26 19.79 6.37 -7.31
C GLY A 26 18.60 7.30 -7.09
N LYS A 27 18.45 8.31 -7.96
CA LYS A 27 17.42 9.36 -7.85
C LYS A 27 15.99 8.80 -7.86
N LEU A 28 15.74 7.75 -8.63
CA LEU A 28 14.42 7.12 -8.75
C LEU A 28 13.94 6.52 -7.42
N PHE A 29 14.85 6.05 -6.56
CA PHE A 29 14.49 5.55 -5.23
C PHE A 29 13.84 6.65 -4.38
N LYS A 30 14.41 7.85 -4.39
CA LYS A 30 13.88 8.99 -3.63
C LYS A 30 12.50 9.40 -4.12
N GLU A 31 12.33 9.48 -5.44
CA GLU A 31 11.06 9.86 -6.07
C GLU A 31 9.97 8.82 -5.74
N ASN A 32 10.25 7.53 -5.95
CA ASN A 32 9.32 6.43 -5.64
C ASN A 32 8.94 6.37 -4.15
N LEU A 33 9.91 6.59 -3.25
CA LEU A 33 9.65 6.59 -1.81
C LEU A 33 8.70 7.73 -1.40
N ILE A 34 8.86 8.91 -1.98
CA ILE A 34 7.98 10.06 -1.69
C ILE A 34 6.56 9.79 -2.20
N GLU A 35 6.43 9.22 -3.39
CA GLU A 35 5.13 8.80 -3.92
C GLU A 35 4.46 7.75 -3.03
N ASP A 36 5.18 6.71 -2.62
CA ASP A 36 4.68 5.66 -1.73
C ASP A 36 4.16 6.23 -0.41
N LEU A 37 4.88 7.18 0.20
CA LEU A 37 4.45 7.85 1.43
C LEU A 37 3.16 8.64 1.23
N LYS A 38 3.03 9.38 0.12
CA LYS A 38 1.81 10.12 -0.23
C LYS A 38 0.62 9.18 -0.42
N VAL A 39 0.83 8.04 -1.12
CA VAL A 39 -0.20 7.03 -1.32
C VAL A 39 -0.64 6.42 0.01
N ARG A 40 0.30 6.07 0.90
CA ARG A 40 -0.01 5.55 2.24
C ARG A 40 -0.82 6.54 3.07
N ASP A 41 -0.45 7.83 3.07
CA ASP A 41 -1.16 8.86 3.80
C ASP A 41 -2.58 9.10 3.25
N PHE A 42 -2.73 9.08 1.93
CA PHE A 42 -4.03 9.18 1.28
C PHE A 42 -4.93 8.01 1.67
N LEU A 43 -4.43 6.77 1.55
CA LEU A 43 -5.17 5.55 1.92
C LEU A 43 -5.54 5.56 3.40
N LYS A 44 -4.62 5.94 4.28
CA LYS A 44 -4.88 6.03 5.73
C LYS A 44 -5.99 7.03 6.06
N LYS A 45 -6.13 8.11 5.30
CA LYS A 45 -7.19 9.12 5.48
C LYS A 45 -8.54 8.65 4.93
N LYS A 46 -8.58 8.13 3.70
CA LYS A 46 -9.83 7.68 3.04
C LYS A 46 -10.38 6.40 3.68
N LEU A 47 -9.52 5.47 4.09
CA LEU A 47 -9.91 4.13 4.57
C LEU A 47 -10.09 4.02 6.09
N ARG A 48 -10.21 5.14 6.83
CA ARG A 48 -10.34 5.14 8.31
C ARG A 48 -11.46 4.24 8.84
N PHE A 49 -12.59 4.18 8.14
CA PHE A 49 -13.76 3.41 8.57
C PHE A 49 -13.73 1.94 8.14
N SER A 50 -12.77 1.55 7.30
CA SER A 50 -12.73 0.22 6.67
C SER A 50 -11.84 -0.80 7.37
N SER A 51 -11.42 -0.54 8.62
CA SER A 51 -10.64 -1.47 9.47
C SER A 51 -9.48 -2.14 8.71
N VAL A 52 -8.60 -1.34 8.11
CA VAL A 52 -7.42 -1.83 7.38
C VAL A 52 -6.35 -2.28 8.37
N SER A 53 -5.86 -3.51 8.20
CA SER A 53 -4.79 -4.11 9.02
C SER A 53 -3.40 -3.76 8.50
N SER A 54 -3.19 -3.89 7.18
CA SER A 54 -1.89 -3.64 6.56
C SER A 54 -2.08 -3.21 5.11
N VAL A 55 -1.13 -2.40 4.62
CA VAL A 55 -1.05 -1.97 3.22
C VAL A 55 0.34 -2.31 2.73
N ASP A 56 0.38 -3.23 1.77
CA ASP A 56 1.59 -3.69 1.13
C ASP A 56 1.68 -3.14 -0.29
N ILE A 57 2.85 -2.64 -0.66
CA ILE A 57 3.09 -1.99 -1.95
C ILE A 57 4.12 -2.79 -2.72
N GLU A 58 3.79 -3.15 -3.94
CA GLU A 58 4.70 -3.79 -4.87
C GLU A 58 4.81 -2.95 -6.14
N ARG A 59 6.04 -2.63 -6.54
CA ARG A 59 6.32 -1.91 -7.78
C ARG A 59 7.17 -2.80 -8.68
N SER A 60 6.68 -3.02 -9.88
CA SER A 60 7.43 -3.57 -11.00
C SER A 60 7.66 -2.47 -12.03
N ALA A 61 8.46 -2.72 -13.06
CA ALA A 61 8.77 -1.73 -14.09
C ALA A 61 7.53 -1.16 -14.82
N GLN A 62 6.41 -1.89 -14.80
CA GLN A 62 5.18 -1.53 -15.51
C GLN A 62 3.93 -1.47 -14.62
N ASN A 63 4.01 -2.00 -13.39
CA ASN A 63 2.85 -2.24 -12.54
C ASN A 63 3.05 -1.69 -11.14
N PHE A 64 2.00 -1.09 -10.59
CA PHE A 64 1.93 -0.60 -9.23
C PHE A 64 0.77 -1.30 -8.53
N ILE A 65 1.12 -2.24 -7.67
CA ILE A 65 0.18 -3.11 -7.00
C ILE A 65 0.08 -2.65 -5.56
N VAL A 66 -1.14 -2.32 -5.14
CA VAL A 66 -1.45 -1.95 -3.76
C VAL A 66 -2.34 -3.02 -3.17
N ASN A 67 -1.77 -3.81 -2.27
CA ASN A 67 -2.46 -4.85 -1.54
C ASN A 67 -2.97 -4.26 -0.23
N ILE A 68 -4.28 -4.39 0.00
CA ILE A 68 -4.94 -3.83 1.17
C ILE A 68 -5.58 -4.99 1.93
N ASN A 69 -5.06 -5.25 3.12
CA ASN A 69 -5.58 -6.30 3.98
C ASN A 69 -6.57 -5.68 4.94
N THR A 70 -7.84 -6.09 4.83
CA THR A 70 -8.96 -5.53 5.60
C THR A 70 -9.87 -6.64 6.09
N SER A 71 -10.47 -6.44 7.26
CA SER A 71 -11.54 -7.31 7.76
C SER A 71 -12.90 -7.00 7.12
N ARG A 72 -13.05 -5.87 6.41
CA ARG A 72 -14.32 -5.41 5.83
C ARG A 72 -14.14 -4.98 4.37
N PRO A 73 -13.95 -5.93 3.43
CA PRO A 73 -13.72 -5.60 2.02
C PRO A 73 -14.90 -4.87 1.37
N GLY A 74 -16.14 -5.17 1.77
CA GLY A 74 -17.35 -4.57 1.18
C GLY A 74 -17.42 -3.05 1.29
N ILE A 75 -16.92 -2.46 2.37
CA ILE A 75 -16.88 -1.00 2.56
C ILE A 75 -15.93 -0.35 1.54
N ILE A 76 -14.83 -1.03 1.17
CA ILE A 76 -13.83 -0.47 0.25
C ILE A 76 -14.24 -0.64 -1.21
N ILE A 77 -15.05 -1.66 -1.52
CA ILE A 77 -15.58 -1.86 -2.88
C ILE A 77 -16.72 -0.84 -3.14
N GLY A 78 -17.53 -0.54 -2.12
CA GLY A 78 -18.67 0.37 -2.24
C GLY A 78 -19.85 -0.26 -3.00
N LYS A 79 -20.84 0.56 -3.34
CA LYS A 79 -21.97 0.12 -4.18
C LYS A 79 -21.50 0.00 -5.63
N LYS A 80 -21.64 -1.18 -6.25
CA LYS A 80 -21.23 -1.48 -7.64
C LYS A 80 -19.76 -1.22 -8.00
N GLY A 81 -18.86 -1.03 -7.04
CA GLY A 81 -17.43 -0.80 -7.32
C GLY A 81 -17.04 0.67 -7.55
N GLU A 82 -17.93 1.62 -7.26
CA GLU A 82 -17.64 3.05 -7.48
C GLU A 82 -16.45 3.54 -6.62
N GLU A 83 -16.42 3.17 -5.34
CA GLU A 83 -15.39 3.63 -4.40
C GLU A 83 -13.99 3.12 -4.77
N ILE A 84 -13.90 1.91 -5.33
CA ILE A 84 -12.61 1.36 -5.77
C ILE A 84 -12.08 2.07 -7.01
N GLU A 85 -12.95 2.50 -7.92
CA GLU A 85 -12.57 3.30 -9.09
C GLU A 85 -12.11 4.70 -8.69
N GLU A 86 -12.77 5.34 -7.70
CA GLU A 86 -12.32 6.62 -7.15
C GLU A 86 -10.92 6.52 -6.56
N ILE A 87 -10.68 5.50 -5.73
CA ILE A 87 -9.38 5.28 -5.10
C ILE A 87 -8.31 5.03 -6.17
N LYS A 88 -8.63 4.24 -7.20
CA LYS A 88 -7.73 3.99 -8.32
C LYS A 88 -7.35 5.29 -9.03
N LYS A 89 -8.33 6.11 -9.42
CA LYS A 89 -8.12 7.41 -10.07
C LYS A 89 -7.32 8.38 -9.19
N ALA A 90 -7.53 8.35 -7.87
CA ALA A 90 -6.78 9.18 -6.95
C ALA A 90 -5.31 8.76 -6.84
N ILE A 91 -5.03 7.45 -6.83
CA ILE A 91 -3.66 6.92 -6.83
C ILE A 91 -2.96 7.24 -8.15
N GLU A 92 -3.65 7.08 -9.29
CA GLU A 92 -3.12 7.43 -10.62
C GLU A 92 -2.74 8.92 -10.73
N LYS A 93 -3.41 9.82 -10.00
CA LYS A 93 -3.02 11.24 -9.94
C LYS A 93 -1.78 11.51 -9.10
N ILE A 94 -1.50 10.65 -8.11
CA ILE A 94 -0.37 10.82 -7.19
C ILE A 94 0.90 10.23 -7.80
N VAL A 95 0.76 9.15 -8.56
CA VAL A 95 1.87 8.41 -9.16
C VAL A 95 2.08 8.89 -10.60
N THR A 96 3.26 9.42 -10.89
CA THR A 96 3.54 10.12 -12.16
C THR A 96 3.86 9.17 -13.32
N ASP A 97 4.19 7.91 -13.01
CA ASP A 97 4.52 6.88 -14.01
C ASP A 97 3.26 6.30 -14.67
N PRO A 98 3.34 5.90 -15.96
CA PRO A 98 2.24 5.27 -16.69
C PRO A 98 2.03 3.83 -16.22
N LEU A 99 1.59 3.65 -14.98
CA LEU A 99 1.41 2.35 -14.34
C LEU A 99 0.05 1.80 -14.78
N ARG A 100 0.14 0.81 -15.67
CA ARG A 100 -0.94 0.36 -16.56
C ARG A 100 -2.00 -0.49 -15.86
N SER A 101 -1.74 -0.95 -14.63
CA SER A 101 -2.71 -1.71 -13.84
C SER A 101 -2.47 -1.57 -12.34
N ILE A 102 -3.44 -0.99 -11.64
CA ILE A 102 -3.57 -1.11 -10.18
C ILE A 102 -4.40 -2.38 -9.92
N LEU A 103 -3.70 -3.47 -9.63
CA LEU A 103 -4.30 -4.74 -9.24
C LEU A 103 -4.40 -4.77 -7.72
N LYS A 104 -5.60 -5.10 -7.20
CA LYS A 104 -5.86 -5.15 -5.77
C LYS A 104 -6.19 -6.59 -5.37
N ARG A 105 -5.38 -7.15 -4.49
CA ARG A 105 -5.73 -8.40 -3.79
C ARG A 105 -6.31 -8.03 -2.43
N LEU A 106 -7.57 -8.44 -2.19
CA LEU A 106 -8.24 -8.33 -0.90
C LEU A 106 -8.19 -9.71 -0.24
N GLU A 107 -7.36 -9.86 0.79
CA GLU A 107 -7.34 -11.08 1.60
C GLU A 107 -8.16 -10.85 2.87
N ASN A 108 -9.09 -11.76 3.14
CA ASN A 108 -9.78 -11.83 4.42
C ASN A 108 -8.80 -12.38 5.45
N LEU A 109 -8.63 -11.68 6.57
CA LEU A 109 -8.05 -12.26 7.78
C LEU A 109 -9.11 -13.21 8.38
N THR A 110 -9.14 -14.46 7.93
CA THR A 110 -9.81 -15.56 8.64
C THR A 110 -9.03 -15.93 9.89
#